data_AF-A0A1Q2ZYQ2-F1
#
_entry.id   AF-A0A1Q2ZYQ2-F1
#
_cell.length_a   1.000
_cell.length_b   1.000
_cell.length_c   1.000
_cell.angle_alpha   90.00
_cell.angle_beta   90.00
_cell.angle_gamma   90.00
#
_symmetry.space_group_name_H-M   'P 1'
#
loop_
_entity.id
_entity.type
_entity.pdbx_description
1 polymer ?
#
loop_
_entity_poly.entity_id
_entity_poly.type
_entity_poly.pdbx_seq_one_letter_code
_entity_poly.pdbx_strand_id
1 'polypeptide(L)'
;MQSDIDGYEVRIKDLENQTAHYSEQALSEQEQRVLASLREITQNVLAMGQENSLVEIKGEPEFKEDDELVIDPSGFQEKIDTFVELVELLKVTHLEQETLDNFLRYTISSSNLLQINSVQDARYVELESQVKELEQSTLESHKREIEATKDQINNLCQELTTTQNSINETFLDTSNALEECDALLNELAQLRMEKQTSEEADTIEDDPVSQTYGDWELLQKSKSELQSLQEETSRLQSRVRSYEDHQKKSRQLNNNDPRMSQNHKALELLIQLWMSKFLPHSSISHLELFPRTHKFQFDIAPTFTVVITLADQRVFQNVQVYTKETKNLVMDQELNDEIKNSYLGTSNIYNGLNGIIHTLQRRAKGKSRS
;
A
#
# COMPACT_ATOMS: atom_id res chain seq x y z
N MET A 1 -20.43 -3.20 -15.54
CA MET A 1 -19.10 -3.10 -16.21
C MET A 1 -17.99 -3.78 -15.40
N GLN A 2 -18.31 -4.43 -14.27
CA GLN A 2 -17.40 -5.27 -13.46
C GLN A 2 -16.79 -6.46 -14.23
N SER A 3 -17.49 -7.01 -15.24
CA SER A 3 -17.09 -8.24 -15.94
C SER A 3 -15.75 -8.16 -16.70
N ASP A 4 -15.34 -6.97 -17.15
CA ASP A 4 -14.10 -6.84 -17.95
C ASP A 4 -12.86 -6.77 -17.06
N ILE A 5 -12.98 -6.27 -15.82
CA ILE A 5 -11.88 -6.16 -14.85
C ILE A 5 -11.52 -7.54 -14.31
N ASP A 6 -12.52 -8.36 -13.98
CA ASP A 6 -12.32 -9.78 -13.69
C ASP A 6 -11.65 -10.48 -14.89
N GLY A 7 -12.00 -10.07 -16.12
CA GLY A 7 -11.37 -10.58 -17.34
C GLY A 7 -9.88 -10.20 -17.47
N TYR A 8 -9.50 -8.99 -17.08
CA TYR A 8 -8.08 -8.55 -17.07
C TYR A 8 -7.30 -9.18 -15.93
N GLU A 9 -7.88 -9.31 -14.74
CA GLU A 9 -7.25 -9.99 -13.59
C GLU A 9 -7.03 -11.48 -13.89
N VAL A 10 -8.02 -12.14 -14.49
CA VAL A 10 -7.88 -13.52 -14.98
C VAL A 10 -6.78 -13.62 -16.04
N ARG A 11 -6.64 -12.61 -16.91
CA ARG A 11 -5.63 -12.61 -17.97
C ARG A 11 -4.22 -12.31 -17.48
N ILE A 12 -4.07 -11.46 -16.45
CA ILE A 12 -2.79 -11.24 -15.76
C ILE A 12 -2.39 -12.52 -15.05
N LYS A 13 -3.31 -13.16 -14.34
CA LYS A 13 -3.05 -14.44 -13.68
C LYS A 13 -2.72 -15.57 -14.66
N ASP A 14 -3.32 -15.56 -15.85
CA ASP A 14 -2.99 -16.48 -16.93
C ASP A 14 -1.59 -16.21 -17.51
N LEU A 15 -1.21 -14.94 -17.67
CA LEU A 15 0.15 -14.55 -18.07
C LEU A 15 1.21 -14.88 -17.01
N GLU A 16 0.90 -14.71 -15.73
CA GLU A 16 1.76 -15.12 -14.62
C GLU A 16 1.94 -16.64 -14.61
N ASN A 17 0.85 -17.40 -14.77
CA ASN A 17 0.92 -18.85 -14.86
C ASN A 17 1.69 -19.31 -16.11
N GLN A 18 1.52 -18.65 -17.26
CA GLN A 18 2.29 -18.93 -18.47
C GLN A 18 3.77 -18.61 -18.27
N THR A 19 4.09 -17.48 -17.64
CA THR A 19 5.48 -17.09 -17.35
C THR A 19 6.14 -18.06 -16.38
N ALA A 20 5.42 -18.46 -15.33
CA ALA A 20 5.88 -19.49 -14.39
C ALA A 20 6.10 -20.83 -15.11
N HIS A 21 5.17 -21.22 -15.99
CA HIS A 21 5.28 -22.45 -16.78
C HIS A 21 6.47 -22.43 -17.75
N TYR A 22 6.69 -21.31 -18.46
CA TYR A 22 7.86 -21.15 -19.33
C TYR A 22 9.17 -21.12 -18.55
N SER A 23 9.17 -20.50 -17.36
CA SER A 23 10.34 -20.52 -16.48
C SER A 23 10.66 -21.93 -16.01
N GLU A 24 9.64 -22.70 -15.58
CA GLU A 24 9.80 -24.08 -15.14
C GLU A 24 10.24 -25.00 -16.29
N GLN A 25 9.68 -24.80 -17.49
CA GLN A 25 10.10 -25.51 -18.69
C GLN A 25 11.56 -25.19 -19.05
N ALA A 26 11.96 -23.92 -19.02
CA ALA A 26 13.35 -23.52 -19.30
C ALA A 26 14.33 -24.11 -18.28
N LEU A 27 13.94 -24.18 -17.02
CA LEU A 27 14.74 -24.76 -15.94
C LEU A 27 14.88 -26.28 -16.13
N SER A 28 13.79 -26.96 -16.47
CA SER A 28 13.79 -28.39 -16.80
C SER A 28 14.63 -28.71 -18.04
N GLU A 29 14.54 -27.89 -19.10
CA GLU A 29 15.39 -28.03 -20.28
C GLU A 29 16.87 -27.80 -19.95
N GLN A 30 17.18 -26.84 -19.08
CA GLN A 30 18.54 -26.60 -18.62
C GLN A 30 19.08 -27.77 -17.81
N GLU A 31 18.30 -28.31 -16.87
CA GLU A 31 18.66 -29.52 -16.10
C GLU A 31 18.88 -30.71 -17.03
N GLN A 32 18.01 -30.92 -18.01
CA GLN A 32 18.15 -31.99 -18.99
C GLN A 32 19.41 -31.82 -19.86
N ARG A 33 19.76 -30.60 -20.27
CA ARG A 33 21.02 -30.33 -20.99
C ARG A 33 22.24 -30.63 -20.13
N VAL A 34 22.22 -30.23 -18.85
CA VAL A 34 23.33 -30.51 -17.92
C VAL A 34 23.51 -32.01 -17.73
N LEU A 35 22.43 -32.77 -17.51
CA LEU A 35 22.47 -34.22 -17.41
C LEU A 35 22.97 -34.87 -18.70
N ALA A 36 22.51 -34.40 -19.87
CA ALA A 36 22.99 -34.89 -21.15
C ALA A 36 24.50 -34.64 -21.34
N SER A 37 24.99 -33.43 -21.03
CA SER A 37 26.42 -33.12 -21.09
C SER A 37 27.23 -33.95 -20.10
N LEU A 38 26.73 -34.19 -18.88
CA LEU A 38 27.39 -35.06 -17.90
C LEU A 38 27.47 -36.52 -18.39
N ARG A 39 26.42 -37.02 -19.05
CA ARG A 39 26.43 -38.35 -19.67
C ARG A 39 27.40 -38.43 -20.83
N GLU A 40 27.47 -37.40 -21.68
CA GLU A 40 28.45 -37.32 -22.77
C GLU A 40 29.89 -37.28 -22.24
N ILE A 41 30.16 -36.46 -21.22
CA ILE A 41 31.47 -36.43 -20.55
C ILE A 41 31.80 -37.81 -19.97
N THR A 42 30.84 -38.43 -19.28
CA THR A 42 31.01 -39.77 -18.70
C THR A 42 31.30 -40.81 -19.77
N GLN A 43 30.57 -40.79 -20.89
CA GLN A 43 30.78 -41.70 -22.01
C GLN A 43 32.15 -41.47 -22.69
N ASN A 44 32.56 -40.22 -22.87
CA ASN A 44 33.87 -39.88 -23.43
C ASN A 44 35.00 -40.33 -22.50
N VAL A 45 34.86 -40.14 -21.20
CA VAL A 45 35.83 -40.59 -20.18
C VAL A 45 35.91 -42.11 -20.17
N LEU A 46 34.78 -42.82 -20.23
CA LEU A 46 34.77 -44.28 -20.31
C LEU A 46 35.43 -44.78 -21.60
N ALA A 47 35.16 -44.15 -22.74
CA ALA A 47 35.80 -44.49 -24.02
C ALA A 47 37.31 -44.24 -23.97
N MET A 48 37.76 -43.10 -23.41
CA MET A 48 39.18 -42.80 -23.24
C MET A 48 39.87 -43.73 -22.23
N GLY A 49 39.16 -44.16 -21.18
CA GLY A 49 39.63 -45.12 -20.18
C GLY A 49 39.80 -46.54 -20.73
N GLN A 50 39.00 -46.94 -21.73
CA GLN A 50 39.17 -48.24 -22.41
C GLN A 50 40.49 -48.33 -23.19
N GLU A 51 40.99 -47.20 -23.71
CA GLU A 51 42.22 -47.15 -24.51
C GLU A 51 43.46 -46.71 -23.70
N ASN A 52 43.28 -46.07 -22.54
CA ASN A 52 44.36 -45.58 -21.67
C ASN A 52 44.14 -45.93 -20.20
N SER A 53 45.01 -46.79 -19.66
CA SER A 53 45.02 -47.17 -18.23
C SER A 53 45.29 -45.99 -17.27
N LEU A 54 45.81 -44.88 -17.78
CA LEU A 54 46.05 -43.66 -17.00
C LEU A 54 44.76 -42.84 -16.76
N VAL A 55 43.78 -42.96 -17.67
CA VAL A 55 42.46 -42.30 -17.58
C VAL A 55 41.47 -43.15 -16.78
N GLU A 56 41.82 -44.40 -16.47
CA GLU A 56 41.02 -45.30 -15.66
C GLU A 56 40.82 -44.70 -14.24
N ILE A 57 39.58 -44.29 -13.96
CA ILE A 57 39.19 -43.76 -12.66
C ILE A 57 38.94 -44.96 -11.76
N LYS A 58 39.83 -45.18 -10.78
CA LYS A 58 39.63 -46.18 -9.73
C LYS A 58 38.60 -45.69 -8.73
N GLY A 59 37.34 -45.83 -9.10
CA GLY A 59 36.22 -46.01 -8.18
C GLY A 59 35.48 -47.23 -8.69
N GLU A 60 35.29 -48.24 -7.84
CA GLU A 60 34.28 -49.26 -8.17
C GLU A 60 32.99 -48.49 -8.47
N PRO A 61 32.35 -48.73 -9.64
CA PRO A 61 31.03 -48.17 -9.88
C PRO A 61 30.16 -48.73 -8.76
N GLU A 62 29.74 -47.88 -7.82
CA GLU A 62 28.67 -48.25 -6.90
C GLU A 62 27.44 -48.48 -7.77
N PHE A 63 27.26 -49.73 -8.18
CA PHE A 63 26.01 -50.25 -8.72
C PHE A 63 24.97 -50.14 -7.61
N LYS A 64 24.39 -48.96 -7.48
CA LYS A 64 23.07 -48.79 -6.89
C LYS A 64 22.13 -48.66 -8.07
N GLU A 65 21.39 -49.74 -8.28
CA GLU A 65 20.30 -49.83 -9.23
C GLU A 65 19.46 -48.54 -9.14
N ASP A 66 19.35 -47.84 -10.26
CA ASP A 66 18.53 -46.65 -10.54
C ASP A 66 19.15 -45.24 -10.47
N ASP A 67 20.41 -45.04 -10.04
CA ASP A 67 21.06 -43.72 -10.15
C ASP A 67 22.01 -43.64 -11.35
N GLU A 68 21.79 -42.62 -12.18
CA GLU A 68 22.59 -42.34 -13.38
C GLU A 68 24.07 -42.26 -13.04
N LEU A 69 24.87 -42.97 -13.84
CA LEU A 69 26.33 -42.99 -13.76
C LEU A 69 26.87 -41.57 -14.01
N VAL A 70 27.06 -40.78 -12.96
CA VAL A 70 27.71 -39.47 -13.03
C VAL A 70 29.10 -39.62 -12.44
N ILE A 71 30.12 -39.59 -13.29
CA ILE A 71 31.51 -39.55 -12.85
C ILE A 71 31.76 -38.18 -12.20
N ASP A 72 32.17 -38.17 -10.92
CA ASP A 72 32.51 -36.93 -10.20
C ASP A 72 33.77 -36.28 -10.82
N PRO A 73 33.67 -35.06 -11.39
CA PRO A 73 34.80 -34.38 -12.03
C PRO A 73 35.87 -33.91 -11.05
N SER A 74 35.60 -33.93 -9.74
CA SER A 74 36.50 -33.40 -8.70
C SER A 74 37.85 -34.14 -8.65
N GLY A 75 37.89 -35.42 -9.07
CA GLY A 75 39.11 -36.23 -9.12
C GLY A 75 39.98 -36.05 -10.38
N PHE A 76 39.50 -35.31 -11.40
CA PHE A 76 40.27 -35.12 -12.64
C PHE A 76 41.45 -34.18 -12.47
N GLN A 77 41.36 -33.22 -11.56
CA GLN A 77 42.40 -32.20 -11.41
C GLN A 77 43.75 -32.83 -11.03
N GLU A 78 43.75 -33.76 -10.07
CA GLU A 78 44.96 -34.46 -9.64
C GLU A 78 45.57 -35.31 -10.77
N LYS A 79 44.72 -35.96 -11.58
CA LYS A 79 45.16 -36.73 -12.75
C LYS A 79 45.71 -35.85 -13.87
N ILE A 80 45.09 -34.68 -14.11
CA ILE A 80 45.60 -33.69 -15.06
C ILE A 80 46.97 -33.20 -14.63
N ASP A 81 47.17 -32.93 -13.34
CA ASP A 81 48.46 -32.49 -12.81
C ASP A 81 49.53 -33.58 -13.01
N THR A 82 49.21 -34.85 -12.74
CA THR A 82 50.14 -35.97 -13.05
C THR A 82 50.43 -36.11 -14.55
N PHE A 83 49.48 -35.76 -15.42
CA PHE A 83 49.68 -35.78 -16.87
C PHE A 83 50.60 -34.64 -17.31
N VAL A 84 50.45 -33.45 -16.73
CA VAL A 84 51.36 -32.33 -16.96
C VAL A 84 52.78 -32.69 -16.53
N GLU A 85 52.96 -33.30 -15.35
CA GLU A 85 54.27 -33.77 -14.89
C GLU A 85 54.87 -34.83 -15.83
N LEU A 86 54.07 -35.78 -16.30
CA LEU A 86 54.52 -36.78 -17.27
C LEU A 86 54.94 -36.14 -18.60
N VAL A 87 54.18 -35.17 -19.10
CA VAL A 87 54.49 -34.44 -20.34
C VAL A 87 55.75 -33.60 -20.19
N GLU A 88 55.95 -32.94 -19.04
CA GLU A 88 57.20 -32.24 -18.74
C GLU A 88 58.39 -33.19 -18.68
N LEU A 89 58.22 -34.35 -18.04
CA LEU A 89 59.26 -35.37 -18.01
C LEU A 89 59.58 -35.87 -19.42
N LEU A 90 58.56 -36.15 -20.24
CA LEU A 90 58.73 -36.62 -21.61
C LEU A 90 59.42 -35.59 -22.48
N LYS A 91 59.10 -34.29 -22.28
CA LYS A 91 59.79 -33.18 -22.92
C LYS A 91 61.27 -33.13 -22.54
N VAL A 92 61.60 -33.25 -21.26
CA VAL A 92 63.00 -33.28 -20.79
C VAL A 92 63.73 -34.49 -21.37
N THR A 93 63.10 -35.67 -21.33
CA THR A 93 63.68 -36.90 -21.87
C THR A 93 63.91 -36.80 -23.38
N HIS A 94 62.97 -36.19 -24.12
CA HIS A 94 63.13 -35.96 -25.55
C HIS A 94 64.24 -34.93 -25.84
N LEU A 95 64.37 -33.88 -25.03
CA LEU A 95 65.46 -32.92 -25.12
C LEU A 95 66.81 -33.59 -24.83
N GLU A 96 66.88 -34.45 -23.83
CA GLU A 96 68.06 -35.26 -23.52
C GLU A 96 68.38 -36.22 -24.66
N GLN A 97 67.38 -36.87 -25.25
CA GLN A 97 67.55 -37.75 -26.40
C GLN A 97 68.00 -36.98 -27.63
N GLU A 98 67.47 -35.79 -27.89
CA GLU A 98 67.89 -34.92 -29.00
C GLU A 98 69.30 -34.34 -28.77
N THR A 99 69.64 -34.04 -27.51
CA THR A 99 70.99 -33.61 -27.13
C THR A 99 71.98 -34.77 -27.29
N LEU A 100 71.58 -35.98 -26.91
CA LEU A 100 72.37 -37.20 -27.06
C LEU A 100 72.48 -37.60 -28.53
N ASP A 101 71.42 -37.49 -29.32
CA ASP A 101 71.45 -37.72 -30.77
C ASP A 101 72.33 -36.70 -31.47
N ASN A 102 72.24 -35.41 -31.11
CA ASN A 102 73.19 -34.40 -31.59
C ASN A 102 74.62 -34.73 -31.16
N PHE A 103 74.84 -35.13 -29.91
CA PHE A 103 76.15 -35.53 -29.44
C PHE A 103 76.70 -36.74 -30.22
N LEU A 104 75.88 -37.77 -30.45
CA LEU A 104 76.23 -38.97 -31.22
C LEU A 104 76.42 -38.65 -32.70
N ARG A 105 75.62 -37.76 -33.29
CA ARG A 105 75.81 -37.29 -34.66
C ARG A 105 77.12 -36.52 -34.80
N TYR A 106 77.51 -35.71 -33.81
CA TYR A 106 78.83 -35.05 -33.85
C TYR A 106 80.01 -36.00 -33.56
N THR A 107 79.84 -37.02 -32.71
CA THR A 107 80.93 -37.90 -32.26
C THR A 107 81.06 -39.22 -33.03
N ILE A 108 79.97 -39.75 -33.58
CA ILE A 108 79.95 -40.96 -34.40
C ILE A 108 80.07 -40.59 -35.89
N SER A 109 79.42 -39.51 -36.36
CA SER A 109 79.56 -39.08 -37.76
C SER A 109 80.94 -38.50 -38.09
N SER A 110 81.80 -38.22 -37.10
CA SER A 110 83.21 -37.88 -37.33
C SER A 110 84.07 -39.08 -37.79
N SER A 111 83.52 -40.30 -37.84
CA SER A 111 84.27 -41.49 -38.27
C SER A 111 84.01 -41.95 -39.71
N ASN A 112 82.97 -41.43 -40.41
CA ASN A 112 82.72 -41.74 -41.83
C ASN A 112 81.68 -40.78 -42.48
N LEU A 113 81.98 -39.48 -42.56
CA LEU A 113 81.24 -38.58 -43.47
C LEU A 113 81.80 -38.75 -44.89
N LEU A 114 81.11 -39.59 -45.66
CA LEU A 114 80.99 -39.57 -47.12
C LEU A 114 81.67 -38.36 -47.79
N GLN A 115 82.85 -38.57 -48.39
CA GLN A 115 83.49 -37.81 -49.50
C GLN A 115 83.12 -36.32 -49.72
N ILE A 116 82.89 -35.54 -48.67
CA ILE A 116 82.72 -34.09 -48.72
C ILE A 116 83.75 -33.55 -47.75
N ASN A 117 84.95 -33.37 -48.28
CA ASN A 117 86.14 -33.05 -47.48
C ASN A 117 86.23 -31.54 -47.13
N SER A 118 85.28 -30.72 -47.56
CA SER A 118 85.33 -29.26 -47.36
C SER A 118 83.96 -28.61 -47.51
N VAL A 119 83.71 -27.57 -46.70
CA VAL A 119 82.56 -26.64 -46.78
C VAL A 119 82.49 -25.93 -48.15
N GLN A 120 83.55 -26.01 -48.96
CA GLN A 120 83.65 -25.44 -50.31
C GLN A 120 83.34 -26.44 -51.44
N ASP A 121 82.95 -27.68 -51.13
CA ASP A 121 82.59 -28.66 -52.16
C ASP A 121 81.33 -28.19 -52.89
N ALA A 122 81.38 -28.16 -54.23
CA ALA A 122 80.34 -27.55 -55.07
C ALA A 122 78.97 -28.20 -54.84
N ARG A 123 78.94 -29.52 -54.60
CA ARG A 123 77.69 -30.25 -54.32
C ARG A 123 77.11 -29.93 -52.94
N TYR A 124 77.95 -29.60 -51.95
CA TYR A 124 77.51 -29.20 -50.62
C TYR A 124 76.95 -27.78 -50.64
N VAL A 125 77.63 -26.86 -51.32
CA VAL A 125 77.18 -25.46 -51.49
C VAL A 125 75.86 -25.40 -52.26
N GLU A 126 75.71 -26.22 -53.30
CA GLU A 126 74.45 -26.32 -54.07
C GLU A 126 73.29 -26.85 -53.21
N LEU A 127 73.54 -27.89 -52.40
CA LEU A 127 72.52 -28.43 -51.50
C LEU A 127 72.18 -27.45 -50.37
N GLU A 128 73.15 -26.76 -49.79
CA GLU A 128 72.92 -25.73 -48.76
C GLU A 128 72.11 -24.56 -49.34
N SER A 129 72.39 -24.16 -50.59
CA SER A 129 71.61 -23.14 -51.30
C SER A 129 70.17 -23.59 -51.52
N GLN A 130 69.95 -24.84 -51.96
CA GLN A 130 68.60 -25.38 -52.17
C GLN A 130 67.83 -25.50 -50.85
N VAL A 131 68.47 -25.92 -49.77
CA VAL A 131 67.86 -26.00 -48.44
C VAL A 131 67.49 -24.61 -47.93
N LYS A 132 68.40 -23.63 -48.04
CA LYS A 132 68.09 -22.23 -47.67
C LYS A 132 66.95 -21.65 -48.50
N GLU A 133 66.90 -21.92 -49.79
CA GLU A 133 65.83 -21.44 -50.67
C GLU A 133 64.49 -22.09 -50.31
N LEU A 134 64.47 -23.39 -50.00
CA LEU A 134 63.28 -24.10 -49.52
C LEU A 134 62.83 -23.60 -48.15
N GLU A 135 63.75 -23.42 -47.20
CA GLU A 135 63.44 -22.86 -45.87
C GLU A 135 62.89 -21.45 -45.97
N GLN A 136 63.49 -20.60 -46.80
CA GLN A 136 63.06 -19.22 -46.97
C GLN A 136 61.71 -19.12 -47.69
N SER A 137 61.50 -19.94 -48.73
CA SER A 137 60.24 -20.02 -49.47
C SER A 137 59.09 -20.54 -48.59
N THR A 138 59.33 -21.59 -47.81
CA THR A 138 58.33 -22.14 -46.88
C THR A 138 58.02 -21.17 -45.75
N LEU A 139 59.04 -20.51 -45.18
CA LEU A 139 58.86 -19.47 -44.17
C LEU A 139 58.06 -18.28 -44.69
N GLU A 140 58.34 -17.82 -45.92
CA GLU A 140 57.59 -16.73 -46.55
C GLU A 140 56.15 -17.12 -46.89
N SER A 141 55.92 -18.38 -47.27
CA SER A 141 54.57 -18.92 -47.50
C SER A 141 53.77 -18.94 -46.19
N HIS A 142 54.32 -19.52 -45.13
CA HIS A 142 53.64 -19.57 -43.83
C HIS A 142 53.45 -18.18 -43.23
N LYS A 143 54.40 -17.26 -43.42
CA LYS A 143 54.21 -15.87 -42.99
C LYS A 143 53.04 -15.21 -43.71
N ARG A 144 52.89 -15.43 -45.02
CA ARG A 144 51.73 -14.95 -45.80
C ARG A 144 50.42 -15.58 -45.34
N GLU A 145 50.41 -16.88 -45.05
CA GLU A 145 49.22 -17.57 -44.51
C GLU A 145 48.82 -16.99 -43.16
N ILE A 146 49.78 -16.80 -42.24
CA ILE A 146 49.55 -16.19 -40.92
C ILE A 146 48.98 -14.78 -41.07
N GLU A 147 49.53 -13.96 -41.96
CA GLU A 147 49.03 -12.61 -42.23
C GLU A 147 47.58 -12.65 -42.75
N ALA A 148 47.29 -13.55 -43.70
CA ALA A 148 45.95 -13.72 -44.24
C ALA A 148 44.93 -14.21 -43.19
N THR A 149 45.32 -15.16 -42.33
CA THR A 149 44.46 -15.64 -41.24
C THR A 149 44.24 -14.54 -40.20
N LYS A 150 45.26 -13.74 -39.89
CA LYS A 150 45.13 -12.59 -38.99
C LYS A 150 44.16 -11.55 -39.53
N ASP A 151 44.21 -11.25 -40.83
CA ASP A 151 43.27 -10.34 -41.47
C ASP A 151 41.84 -10.90 -41.47
N GLN A 152 41.67 -12.21 -41.70
CA GLN A 152 40.37 -12.87 -41.57
C GLN A 152 39.81 -12.79 -40.14
N ILE A 153 40.64 -13.02 -39.12
CA ILE A 153 40.23 -12.89 -37.71
C ILE A 153 39.83 -11.46 -37.40
N ASN A 154 40.60 -10.47 -37.86
CA ASN A 154 40.26 -9.06 -37.66
C ASN A 154 38.92 -8.68 -38.31
N ASN A 155 38.67 -9.15 -39.53
CA ASN A 155 37.40 -8.91 -40.22
C ASN A 155 36.23 -9.57 -39.49
N LEU A 156 36.38 -10.83 -39.04
CA LEU A 156 35.37 -11.53 -38.25
C LEU A 156 35.10 -10.84 -36.91
N CYS A 157 36.14 -10.34 -36.23
CA CYS A 157 35.98 -9.56 -35.01
C CYS A 157 35.24 -8.24 -35.24
N GLN A 158 35.50 -7.56 -36.37
CA GLN A 158 34.75 -6.35 -36.74
C GLN A 158 33.28 -6.68 -37.01
N GLU A 159 33.00 -7.73 -37.79
CA GLU A 159 31.63 -8.19 -38.04
C GLU A 159 30.91 -8.54 -36.73
N LEU A 160 31.54 -9.32 -35.84
CA LEU A 160 31.01 -9.65 -34.51
C LEU A 160 30.71 -8.40 -33.68
N THR A 161 31.58 -7.39 -33.75
CA THR A 161 31.36 -6.13 -33.03
C THR A 161 30.16 -5.37 -33.60
N THR A 162 30.02 -5.34 -34.93
CA THR A 162 28.86 -4.68 -35.57
C THR A 162 27.55 -5.40 -35.27
N THR A 163 27.53 -6.73 -35.28
CA THR A 163 26.34 -7.51 -34.94
C THR A 163 25.98 -7.35 -33.47
N GLN A 164 26.95 -7.34 -32.57
CA GLN A 164 26.71 -7.09 -31.14
C GLN A 164 26.11 -5.69 -30.91
N ASN A 165 26.60 -4.67 -31.61
CA ASN A 165 26.04 -3.32 -31.51
C ASN A 165 24.60 -3.28 -32.03
N SER A 166 24.31 -3.93 -33.16
CA SER A 166 22.95 -4.03 -33.70
C SER A 166 22.01 -4.75 -32.73
N ILE A 167 22.46 -5.83 -32.11
CA ILE A 167 21.69 -6.55 -31.08
C ILE A 167 21.40 -5.63 -29.89
N ASN A 168 22.41 -4.92 -29.38
CA ASN A 168 22.22 -3.98 -28.27
C ASN A 168 21.24 -2.85 -28.63
N GLU A 169 21.30 -2.30 -29.84
CA GLU A 169 20.32 -1.31 -30.31
C GLU A 169 18.90 -1.90 -30.33
N THR A 170 18.72 -3.11 -30.86
CA THR A 170 17.38 -3.75 -30.86
C THR A 170 16.86 -4.02 -29.45
N PHE A 171 17.72 -4.35 -28.49
CA PHE A 171 17.33 -4.49 -27.08
C PHE A 171 16.92 -3.16 -26.46
N LEU A 172 17.61 -2.08 -26.83
CA LEU A 172 17.28 -0.74 -26.34
C LEU A 172 15.93 -0.28 -26.90
N ASP A 173 15.70 -0.49 -28.19
CA ASP A 173 14.44 -0.17 -28.86
C ASP A 173 13.26 -0.98 -28.31
N THR A 174 13.46 -2.28 -28.04
CA THR A 174 12.42 -3.13 -27.44
C THR A 174 12.13 -2.75 -26.00
N SER A 175 13.16 -2.38 -25.22
CA SER A 175 12.99 -1.86 -23.86
C SER A 175 12.20 -0.55 -23.86
N ASN A 176 12.54 0.38 -24.76
CA ASN A 176 11.80 1.64 -24.90
C ASN A 176 10.33 1.39 -25.28
N ALA A 177 10.06 0.47 -26.20
CA ALA A 177 8.69 0.11 -26.56
C ALA A 177 7.92 -0.53 -25.39
N LEU A 178 8.60 -1.28 -24.52
CA LEU A 178 8.00 -1.87 -23.33
C LEU A 178 7.68 -0.78 -22.28
N GLU A 179 8.59 0.19 -22.09
CA GLU A 179 8.36 1.35 -21.23
C GLU A 179 7.19 2.21 -21.74
N GLU A 180 7.07 2.41 -23.04
CA GLU A 180 5.92 3.09 -23.65
C GLU A 180 4.61 2.32 -23.41
N CYS A 181 4.63 0.99 -23.54
CA CYS A 181 3.47 0.14 -23.22
C CYS A 181 3.07 0.26 -21.75
N ASP A 182 4.05 0.26 -20.84
CA ASP A 182 3.80 0.38 -19.40
C ASP A 182 3.28 1.79 -19.03
N ALA A 183 3.82 2.83 -19.67
CA ALA A 183 3.30 4.19 -19.54
C ALA A 183 1.83 4.29 -20.01
N LEU A 184 1.50 3.70 -21.16
CA LEU A 184 0.13 3.66 -21.69
C LEU A 184 -0.81 2.83 -20.79
N LEU A 185 -0.33 1.73 -20.20
CA LEU A 185 -1.10 0.94 -19.23
C LEU A 185 -1.38 1.73 -17.96
N ASN A 186 -0.37 2.45 -17.45
CA ASN A 186 -0.53 3.33 -16.29
C ASN A 186 -1.50 4.48 -16.58
N GLU A 187 -1.43 5.09 -17.76
CA GLU A 187 -2.39 6.11 -18.20
C GLU A 187 -3.80 5.52 -18.30
N LEU A 188 -3.95 4.31 -18.84
CA LEU A 188 -5.24 3.61 -18.93
C LEU A 188 -5.79 3.29 -17.52
N ALA A 189 -4.93 2.84 -16.59
CA ALA A 189 -5.31 2.60 -15.20
C ALA A 189 -5.75 3.89 -14.51
N GLN A 190 -5.05 4.99 -14.74
CA GLN A 190 -5.38 6.31 -14.21
C GLN A 190 -6.70 6.84 -14.79
N LEU A 191 -6.90 6.73 -16.11
CA LEU A 191 -8.16 7.07 -16.77
C LEU A 191 -9.31 6.17 -16.28
N ARG A 192 -9.05 4.90 -15.95
CA ARG A 192 -10.06 4.02 -15.34
C ARG A 192 -10.38 4.41 -13.91
N MET A 193 -9.40 4.84 -13.09
CA MET A 193 -9.69 5.37 -11.75
C MET A 193 -10.44 6.70 -11.82
N GLU A 194 -10.08 7.58 -12.75
CA GLU A 194 -10.78 8.84 -12.98
C GLU A 194 -12.20 8.60 -13.52
N LYS A 195 -12.36 7.59 -14.40
CA LYS A 195 -13.65 7.14 -14.88
C LYS A 195 -14.46 6.44 -13.79
N GLN A 196 -13.88 5.59 -12.94
CA GLN A 196 -14.56 4.98 -11.79
C GLN A 196 -14.99 6.03 -10.79
N THR A 197 -14.15 7.02 -10.48
CA THR A 197 -14.55 8.13 -9.60
C THR A 197 -15.59 9.06 -10.24
N SER A 198 -15.66 9.11 -11.58
CA SER A 198 -16.70 9.82 -12.33
C SER A 198 -17.99 9.00 -12.57
N GLU A 199 -17.91 7.67 -12.66
CA GLU A 199 -19.02 6.73 -12.88
C GLU A 199 -19.57 6.16 -11.55
N GLU A 200 -18.83 6.16 -10.44
CA GLU A 200 -19.38 5.89 -9.11
C GLU A 200 -20.22 7.06 -8.58
N ALA A 201 -20.16 8.22 -9.26
CA ALA A 201 -21.15 9.28 -9.11
C ALA A 201 -22.43 9.05 -9.94
N ASP A 202 -22.40 8.22 -11.01
CA ASP A 202 -23.49 8.17 -12.01
C ASP A 202 -23.96 6.77 -12.49
N THR A 203 -23.34 5.65 -12.09
CA THR A 203 -23.72 4.29 -12.56
C THR A 203 -23.41 3.20 -11.53
N ILE A 204 -24.32 2.99 -10.58
CA ILE A 204 -24.50 1.65 -9.99
C ILE A 204 -25.30 0.81 -10.97
N GLU A 205 -24.78 -0.38 -11.21
CA GLU A 205 -25.41 -1.54 -11.83
C GLU A 205 -26.79 -1.80 -11.22
N ASP A 206 -27.86 -1.24 -11.82
CA ASP A 206 -29.22 -1.69 -11.62
C ASP A 206 -29.93 -1.62 -12.99
N ASP A 207 -30.60 -2.71 -13.35
CA ASP A 207 -31.42 -2.83 -14.54
C ASP A 207 -32.27 -1.54 -14.73
N PRO A 208 -32.24 -0.86 -15.89
CA PRO A 208 -32.92 0.41 -16.07
C PRO A 208 -34.43 0.30 -15.80
N VAL A 209 -35.02 -0.89 -15.95
CA VAL A 209 -36.42 -1.16 -15.57
C VAL A 209 -36.59 -1.20 -14.06
N SER A 210 -35.65 -1.81 -13.34
CA SER A 210 -35.63 -1.89 -11.88
C SER A 210 -35.34 -0.54 -11.21
N GLN A 211 -34.45 0.30 -11.78
CA GLN A 211 -34.27 1.69 -11.32
C GLN A 211 -35.51 2.52 -11.59
N THR A 212 -36.08 2.43 -12.80
CA THR A 212 -37.31 3.18 -13.13
C THR A 212 -38.48 2.75 -12.24
N TYR A 213 -38.55 1.46 -11.87
CA TYR A 213 -39.56 0.95 -10.95
C TYR A 213 -39.32 1.41 -9.50
N GLY A 214 -38.06 1.39 -9.04
CA GLY A 214 -37.67 1.92 -7.73
C GLY A 214 -37.95 3.42 -7.62
N ASP A 215 -37.59 4.19 -8.64
CA ASP A 215 -37.87 5.61 -8.75
C ASP A 215 -39.37 5.88 -8.82
N TRP A 216 -40.15 5.07 -9.54
CA TRP A 216 -41.60 5.18 -9.57
C TRP A 216 -42.23 4.89 -8.20
N GLU A 217 -41.76 3.88 -7.48
CA GLU A 217 -42.25 3.55 -6.14
C GLU A 217 -41.88 4.65 -5.14
N LEU A 218 -40.67 5.21 -5.26
CA LEU A 218 -40.20 6.32 -4.43
C LEU A 218 -40.96 7.61 -4.75
N LEU A 219 -41.26 7.87 -6.03
CA LEU A 219 -42.10 8.98 -6.47
C LEU A 219 -43.52 8.82 -5.91
N GLN A 220 -44.07 7.60 -5.89
CA GLN A 220 -45.39 7.33 -5.35
C GLN A 220 -45.46 7.52 -3.83
N LYS A 221 -44.40 7.11 -3.10
CA LYS A 221 -44.23 7.42 -1.67
C LYS A 221 -44.09 8.92 -1.43
N SER A 222 -43.28 9.62 -2.21
CA SER A 222 -43.14 11.08 -2.09
C SER A 222 -44.46 11.80 -2.36
N LYS A 223 -45.27 11.30 -3.29
CA LYS A 223 -46.58 11.88 -3.62
C LYS A 223 -47.59 11.68 -2.49
N SER A 224 -47.59 10.53 -1.82
CA SER A 224 -48.47 10.29 -0.67
C SER A 224 -48.03 11.12 0.55
N GLU A 225 -46.72 11.26 0.76
CA GLU A 225 -46.17 12.16 1.79
C GLU A 225 -46.52 13.62 1.50
N LEU A 226 -46.40 14.08 0.26
CA LEU A 226 -46.77 15.44 -0.14
C LEU A 226 -48.27 15.69 0.06
N GLN A 227 -49.12 14.72 -0.26
CA GLN A 227 -50.56 14.80 0.05
C GLN A 227 -50.82 14.89 1.55
N SER A 228 -50.12 14.08 2.36
CA SER A 228 -50.23 14.13 3.83
C SER A 228 -49.77 15.49 4.37
N LEU A 229 -48.65 16.02 3.90
CA LEU A 229 -48.14 17.34 4.26
C LEU A 229 -49.11 18.45 3.84
N GLN A 230 -49.75 18.32 2.68
CA GLN A 230 -50.72 19.29 2.20
C GLN A 230 -52.00 19.27 3.03
N GLU A 231 -52.47 18.08 3.44
CA GLU A 231 -53.55 17.94 4.42
C GLU A 231 -53.17 18.56 5.76
N GLU A 232 -51.98 18.30 6.27
CA GLU A 232 -51.50 18.88 7.53
C GLU A 232 -51.39 20.40 7.45
N THR A 233 -50.88 20.92 6.33
CA THR A 233 -50.81 22.36 6.06
C THR A 233 -52.20 22.98 6.01
N SER A 234 -53.17 22.31 5.40
CA SER A 234 -54.56 22.77 5.37
C SER A 234 -55.21 22.75 6.76
N ARG A 235 -54.90 21.74 7.59
CA ARG A 235 -55.32 21.65 8.99
C ARG A 235 -54.70 22.75 9.84
N LEU A 236 -53.42 23.04 9.63
CA LEU A 236 -52.73 24.15 10.29
C LEU A 236 -53.32 25.50 9.86
N GLN A 237 -53.55 25.72 8.57
CA GLN A 237 -54.17 26.95 8.06
C GLN A 237 -55.59 27.15 8.62
N SER A 238 -56.41 26.10 8.68
CA SER A 238 -57.74 26.18 9.30
C SER A 238 -57.66 26.45 10.81
N ARG A 239 -56.68 25.87 11.51
CA ARG A 239 -56.42 26.16 12.93
C ARG A 239 -55.95 27.60 13.13
N VAL A 240 -55.06 28.12 12.29
CA VAL A 240 -54.62 29.52 12.31
C VAL A 240 -55.79 30.46 12.06
N ARG A 241 -56.65 30.20 11.07
CA ARG A 241 -57.88 30.97 10.83
C ARG A 241 -58.81 30.94 12.04
N SER A 242 -58.97 29.79 12.68
CA SER A 242 -59.74 29.66 13.92
C SER A 242 -59.13 30.49 15.06
N TYR A 243 -57.80 30.47 15.23
CA TYR A 243 -57.11 31.32 16.21
C TYR A 243 -57.25 32.80 15.90
N GLU A 244 -57.17 33.21 14.63
CA GLU A 244 -57.39 34.60 14.22
C GLU A 244 -58.84 35.04 14.48
N ASP A 245 -59.82 34.18 14.23
CA ASP A 245 -61.22 34.45 14.53
C ASP A 245 -61.47 34.51 16.04
N HIS A 246 -60.84 33.63 16.82
CA HIS A 246 -60.86 33.69 18.29
C HIS A 246 -60.15 34.93 18.81
N GLN A 247 -59.06 35.37 18.19
CA GLN A 247 -58.34 36.59 18.55
C GLN A 247 -59.14 37.83 18.18
N LYS A 248 -59.84 37.86 17.04
CA LYS A 248 -60.76 38.93 16.66
C LYS A 248 -61.96 38.99 17.62
N LYS A 249 -62.55 37.85 17.96
CA LYS A 249 -63.62 37.76 18.99
C LYS A 249 -63.12 38.16 20.37
N SER A 250 -61.90 37.75 20.75
CA SER A 250 -61.28 38.12 22.03
C SER A 250 -60.94 39.61 22.09
N ARG A 251 -60.46 40.23 21.00
CA ARG A 251 -60.25 41.68 20.91
C ARG A 251 -61.56 42.48 20.95
N GLN A 252 -62.66 41.90 20.46
CA GLN A 252 -64.01 42.47 20.62
C GLN A 252 -64.58 42.28 22.04
N LEU A 253 -64.15 41.25 22.79
CA LEU A 253 -64.60 40.96 24.16
C LEU A 253 -63.70 41.55 25.28
N ASN A 254 -62.43 41.86 25.02
CA ASN A 254 -61.45 42.27 26.05
C ASN A 254 -61.13 43.77 26.10
N ASN A 255 -61.82 44.62 25.35
CA ASN A 255 -61.49 46.05 25.36
C ASN A 255 -62.15 46.89 26.46
N ASN A 256 -62.82 46.30 27.48
CA ASN A 256 -63.33 47.04 28.64
C ASN A 256 -63.62 46.13 29.87
N ASP A 257 -62.60 45.53 30.49
CA ASP A 257 -62.77 45.08 31.89
C ASP A 257 -61.75 45.78 32.82
N PRO A 258 -62.14 46.90 33.46
CA PRO A 258 -61.25 47.68 34.34
C PRO A 258 -60.74 46.89 35.55
N ARG A 259 -61.38 45.76 35.89
CA ARG A 259 -60.94 44.87 36.98
C ARG A 259 -59.66 44.11 36.65
N MET A 260 -59.44 43.73 35.39
CA MET A 260 -58.22 43.04 34.98
C MET A 260 -57.00 43.95 35.02
N SER A 261 -57.15 45.21 34.58
CA SER A 261 -56.08 46.22 34.67
C SER A 261 -55.76 46.58 36.13
N GLN A 262 -56.77 46.69 36.99
CA GLN A 262 -56.58 46.91 38.43
C GLN A 262 -55.90 45.72 39.12
N ASN A 263 -56.29 44.48 38.79
CA ASN A 263 -55.65 43.29 39.33
C ASN A 263 -54.19 43.14 38.89
N HIS A 264 -53.88 43.50 37.64
CA HIS A 264 -52.50 43.53 37.17
C HIS A 264 -51.66 44.56 37.93
N LYS A 265 -52.19 45.78 38.12
CA LYS A 265 -51.52 46.84 38.88
C LYS A 265 -51.39 46.50 40.37
N ALA A 266 -52.37 45.81 40.94
CA ALA A 266 -52.33 45.32 42.31
C ALA A 266 -51.28 44.20 42.50
N LEU A 267 -51.15 43.29 41.53
CA LEU A 267 -50.10 42.27 41.52
C LEU A 267 -48.71 42.89 41.41
N GLU A 268 -48.55 43.91 40.55
CA GLU A 268 -47.28 44.62 40.39
C GLU A 268 -46.86 45.34 41.69
N LEU A 269 -47.81 46.00 42.37
CA LEU A 269 -47.59 46.59 43.69
C LEU A 269 -47.29 45.53 44.77
N LEU A 270 -47.94 44.36 44.71
CA LEU A 270 -47.66 43.25 45.61
C LEU A 270 -46.24 42.72 45.40
N ILE A 271 -45.79 42.57 44.16
CA ILE A 271 -44.41 42.17 43.81
C ILE A 271 -43.41 43.19 44.38
N GLN A 272 -43.66 44.49 44.18
CA GLN A 272 -42.81 45.56 44.73
C GLN A 272 -42.76 45.53 46.27
N LEU A 273 -43.91 45.31 46.93
CA LEU A 273 -43.98 45.21 48.39
C LEU A 273 -43.21 43.97 48.89
N TRP A 274 -43.33 42.84 48.20
CA TRP A 274 -42.58 41.63 48.50
C TRP A 274 -41.07 41.82 48.35
N MET A 275 -40.63 42.48 47.27
CA MET A 275 -39.23 42.84 47.08
C MET A 275 -38.70 43.74 48.20
N SER A 276 -39.50 44.69 48.69
CA SER A 276 -39.08 45.65 49.72
C SER A 276 -39.09 45.11 51.15
N LYS A 277 -39.96 44.15 51.48
CA LYS A 277 -40.21 43.69 52.87
C LYS A 277 -39.74 42.28 53.17
N PHE A 278 -39.70 41.38 52.18
CA PHE A 278 -39.51 39.94 52.43
C PHE A 278 -38.19 39.38 51.87
N LEU A 279 -37.42 40.16 51.09
CA LEU A 279 -36.11 39.76 50.60
C LEU A 279 -35.01 40.54 51.36
N PRO A 280 -34.29 39.91 52.31
CA PRO A 280 -33.15 40.54 52.97
C PRO A 280 -32.08 40.90 51.93
N HIS A 281 -31.45 42.04 52.14
CA HIS A 281 -30.61 42.74 51.19
C HIS A 281 -29.55 41.87 50.48
N SER A 282 -29.44 42.12 49.17
CA SER A 282 -28.22 42.09 48.34
C SER A 282 -27.87 40.89 47.45
N SER A 283 -28.76 39.93 47.15
CA SER A 283 -28.41 38.90 46.12
C SER A 283 -29.53 38.37 45.23
N ILE A 284 -30.75 38.92 45.27
CA ILE A 284 -31.90 38.38 44.52
C ILE A 284 -32.38 39.39 43.49
N SER A 285 -32.54 38.96 42.23
CA SER A 285 -33.03 39.78 41.10
C SER A 285 -34.11 39.06 40.29
N HIS A 286 -34.94 39.81 39.56
CA HIS A 286 -36.00 39.27 38.66
C HIS A 286 -37.00 38.30 39.32
N LEU A 287 -37.75 38.79 40.31
CA LEU A 287 -38.86 38.02 40.89
C LEU A 287 -40.08 38.04 39.96
N GLU A 288 -40.42 36.91 39.36
CA GLU A 288 -41.63 36.72 38.56
C GLU A 288 -42.62 35.79 39.27
N LEU A 289 -43.88 36.22 39.33
CA LEU A 289 -44.97 35.45 39.92
C LEU A 289 -45.95 35.04 38.82
N PHE A 290 -46.22 33.73 38.72
CA PHE A 290 -47.20 33.16 37.80
C PHE A 290 -48.40 32.65 38.59
N PRO A 291 -49.40 33.51 38.86
CA PRO A 291 -50.51 33.17 39.75
C PRO A 291 -51.41 32.04 39.24
N ARG A 292 -51.49 31.82 37.91
CA ARG A 292 -52.28 30.72 37.33
C ARG A 292 -51.62 29.35 37.44
N THR A 293 -50.29 29.30 37.56
CA THR A 293 -49.53 28.05 37.62
C THR A 293 -48.93 27.80 39.01
N HIS A 294 -49.20 28.69 39.98
CA HIS A 294 -48.64 28.68 41.33
C HIS A 294 -47.11 28.60 41.36
N LYS A 295 -46.46 29.25 40.38
CA LYS A 295 -44.99 29.29 40.26
C LYS A 295 -44.45 30.65 40.64
N PHE A 296 -43.31 30.65 41.31
CA PHE A 296 -42.50 31.83 41.51
C PHE A 296 -41.07 31.57 41.07
N GLN A 297 -40.50 32.52 40.35
CA GLN A 297 -39.16 32.46 39.80
C GLN A 297 -38.35 33.64 40.31
N PHE A 298 -37.12 33.40 40.71
CA PHE A 298 -36.19 34.45 41.09
C PHE A 298 -34.75 34.03 40.81
N ASP A 299 -33.91 35.02 40.51
CA ASP A 299 -32.48 34.81 40.31
C ASP A 299 -31.73 35.08 41.62
N ILE A 300 -30.75 34.24 41.96
CA ILE A 300 -29.82 34.46 43.06
C ILE A 300 -28.41 34.61 42.50
N ALA A 301 -27.87 35.83 42.60
CA ALA A 301 -26.60 36.23 41.96
C ALA A 301 -26.65 36.01 40.42
N PRO A 302 -25.63 36.41 39.61
CA PRO A 302 -25.67 36.15 38.17
C PRO A 302 -25.56 34.64 37.80
N THR A 303 -25.40 33.76 38.80
CA THR A 303 -25.06 32.35 38.61
C THR A 303 -26.24 31.39 38.70
N PHE A 304 -27.34 31.72 39.39
CA PHE A 304 -28.43 30.76 39.60
C PHE A 304 -29.83 31.36 39.34
N THR A 305 -30.70 30.59 38.69
CA THR A 305 -32.14 30.86 38.55
C THR A 305 -32.92 29.77 39.27
N VAL A 306 -33.80 30.16 40.19
CA VAL A 306 -34.61 29.24 41.00
C VAL A 306 -36.06 29.37 40.60
N VAL A 307 -36.70 28.26 40.26
CA VAL A 307 -38.14 28.15 39.96
C VAL A 307 -38.78 27.26 41.01
N ILE A 308 -39.77 27.79 41.72
CA ILE A 308 -40.47 27.05 42.76
C ILE A 308 -41.95 26.95 42.39
N THR A 309 -42.46 25.73 42.46
CA THR A 309 -43.88 25.42 42.25
C THR A 309 -44.51 25.08 43.60
N LEU A 310 -45.57 25.81 43.94
CA LEU A 310 -46.37 25.58 45.14
C LEU A 310 -47.58 24.70 44.81
N ALA A 311 -47.88 23.76 45.69
CA ALA A 311 -49.15 23.03 45.67
C ALA A 311 -50.28 23.89 46.25
N ASP A 312 -51.54 23.56 45.92
CA ASP A 312 -52.76 24.24 46.40
C ASP A 312 -52.83 24.41 47.93
N GLN A 313 -52.14 23.55 48.68
CA GLN A 313 -52.04 23.58 50.14
C GLN A 313 -50.93 24.50 50.69
N ARG A 314 -50.34 25.38 49.86
CA ARG A 314 -49.24 26.30 50.23
C ARG A 314 -47.98 25.58 50.72
N VAL A 315 -47.65 24.46 50.09
CA VAL A 315 -46.46 23.64 50.36
C VAL A 315 -45.59 23.60 49.11
N PHE A 316 -44.26 23.49 49.28
CA PHE A 316 -43.36 23.27 48.15
C PHE A 316 -43.65 21.93 47.48
N GLN A 317 -44.14 21.98 46.25
CA GLN A 317 -44.38 20.81 45.41
C GLN A 317 -43.12 20.44 44.63
N ASN A 318 -42.42 21.45 44.11
CA ASN A 318 -41.18 21.25 43.38
C ASN A 318 -40.31 22.50 43.45
N VAL A 319 -39.00 22.31 43.64
CA VAL A 319 -37.99 23.36 43.55
C VAL A 319 -37.04 22.95 42.44
N GLN A 320 -36.80 23.84 41.48
CA GLN A 320 -35.87 23.63 40.37
C GLN A 320 -34.81 24.71 40.40
N VAL A 321 -33.53 24.31 40.43
CA VAL A 321 -32.39 25.23 40.39
C VAL A 321 -31.65 25.05 39.07
N TYR A 322 -31.45 26.17 38.36
CA TYR A 322 -30.72 26.24 37.10
C TYR A 322 -29.45 27.08 37.30
N THR A 323 -28.32 26.59 36.79
CA THR A 323 -27.06 27.34 36.77
C THR A 323 -26.93 28.07 35.44
N LYS A 324 -26.64 29.38 35.49
CA LYS A 324 -26.40 30.21 34.31
C LYS A 324 -24.91 30.13 33.93
N GLU A 325 -24.56 29.25 33.00
CA GLU A 325 -23.22 29.24 32.38
C GLU A 325 -23.29 29.93 31.02
N THR A 326 -22.82 31.18 30.97
CA THR A 326 -22.50 32.10 29.85
C THR A 326 -23.33 32.14 28.55
N LYS A 327 -24.36 31.30 28.34
CA LYS A 327 -25.41 31.37 27.31
C LYS A 327 -26.45 30.23 27.38
N ASN A 328 -26.27 29.19 28.21
CA ASN A 328 -27.24 28.10 28.39
C ASN A 328 -27.66 27.96 29.86
N LEU A 329 -28.95 27.68 30.09
CA LEU A 329 -29.49 27.31 31.39
C LEU A 329 -29.30 25.80 31.57
N VAL A 330 -28.31 25.39 32.37
CA VAL A 330 -28.06 23.97 32.66
C VAL A 330 -28.65 23.65 34.03
N MET A 331 -29.49 22.61 34.09
CA MET A 331 -30.03 22.12 35.36
C MET A 331 -28.93 21.32 36.06
N ASP A 332 -28.47 21.82 37.20
CA ASP A 332 -27.51 21.11 38.04
C ASP A 332 -28.27 20.04 38.83
N GLN A 333 -28.25 18.79 38.34
CA GLN A 333 -29.08 17.70 38.86
C GLN A 333 -28.76 17.37 40.33
N GLU A 334 -27.49 17.43 40.74
CA GLU A 334 -27.08 17.14 42.12
C GLU A 334 -27.58 18.20 43.10
N LEU A 335 -27.45 19.48 42.74
CA LEU A 335 -27.98 20.59 43.53
C LEU A 335 -29.50 20.59 43.60
N ASN A 336 -30.13 20.26 42.47
CA ASN A 336 -31.57 20.19 42.38
C ASN A 336 -32.11 19.08 43.29
N ASP A 337 -31.50 17.90 43.29
CA ASP A 337 -31.91 16.79 44.15
C ASP A 337 -31.62 17.05 45.64
N GLU A 338 -30.49 17.67 45.99
CA GLU A 338 -30.17 18.06 47.38
C GLU A 338 -31.20 19.05 47.96
N ILE A 339 -31.55 20.08 47.18
CA ILE A 339 -32.52 21.11 47.59
C ILE A 339 -33.95 20.58 47.55
N LYS A 340 -34.29 19.80 46.51
CA LYS A 340 -35.61 19.17 46.40
C LYS A 340 -35.86 18.22 47.56
N ASN A 341 -34.90 17.37 47.94
CA ASN A 341 -35.04 16.44 49.06
C ASN A 341 -35.08 17.14 50.43
N SER A 342 -34.35 18.26 50.59
CA SER A 342 -34.28 18.98 51.86
C SER A 342 -35.50 19.86 52.16
N TYR A 343 -36.22 20.31 51.13
CA TYR A 343 -37.29 21.31 51.27
C TYR A 343 -38.66 20.86 50.73
N LEU A 344 -38.79 19.67 50.14
CA LEU A 344 -40.09 19.07 49.80
C LEU A 344 -40.99 18.98 51.04
N GLY A 345 -42.25 19.38 50.93
CA GLY A 345 -43.20 19.23 52.04
C GLY A 345 -43.11 20.31 53.13
N THR A 346 -42.20 21.29 53.01
CA THR A 346 -42.09 22.37 54.01
C THR A 346 -43.31 23.30 53.93
N SER A 347 -44.07 23.38 55.03
CA SER A 347 -45.25 24.26 55.16
C SER A 347 -44.91 25.71 55.48
N ASN A 348 -43.71 25.97 56.02
CA ASN A 348 -43.20 27.31 56.27
C ASN A 348 -42.36 27.81 55.08
N ILE A 349 -43.05 28.39 54.10
CA ILE A 349 -42.48 28.89 52.85
C ILE A 349 -41.35 29.90 53.10
N TYR A 350 -41.47 30.76 54.11
CA TYR A 350 -40.47 31.80 54.40
C TYR A 350 -39.14 31.21 54.89
N ASN A 351 -39.20 30.26 55.83
CA ASN A 351 -38.00 29.60 56.34
C ASN A 351 -37.34 28.70 55.29
N GLY A 352 -38.14 28.01 54.48
CA GLY A 352 -37.62 27.21 53.37
C GLY A 352 -36.97 28.07 52.29
N LEU A 353 -37.59 29.19 51.93
CA LEU A 353 -36.99 30.17 51.02
C LEU A 353 -35.65 30.68 51.54
N ASN A 354 -35.60 31.11 52.81
CA ASN A 354 -34.37 31.64 53.39
C ASN A 354 -33.27 30.57 53.49
N GLY A 355 -33.63 29.31 53.76
CA GLY A 355 -32.72 28.17 53.74
C GLY A 355 -32.12 27.89 52.35
N ILE A 356 -32.97 27.89 51.31
CA ILE A 356 -32.56 27.72 49.91
C ILE A 356 -31.63 28.86 49.49
N ILE A 357 -31.99 30.10 49.83
CA ILE A 357 -31.19 31.31 49.52
C ILE A 357 -29.82 31.24 50.19
N HIS A 358 -29.74 30.92 51.49
CA HIS A 358 -28.46 30.82 52.20
C HIS A 358 -27.56 29.68 51.68
N THR A 359 -28.15 28.54 51.32
CA THR A 359 -27.41 27.39 50.79
C THR A 359 -26.79 27.70 49.41
N LEU A 360 -27.57 28.32 48.52
CA LEU A 360 -27.12 28.76 47.21
C LEU A 360 -26.08 29.90 47.29
N GLN A 361 -26.25 30.85 48.22
CA GLN A 361 -25.26 31.89 48.48
C GLN A 361 -23.93 31.35 49.03
N ARG A 362 -23.95 30.34 49.90
CA ARG A 362 -22.73 29.71 50.44
C ARG A 362 -21.94 29.01 49.32
N ARG A 363 -22.61 28.30 48.41
CA ARG A 363 -21.95 27.68 47.25
C ARG A 363 -21.45 28.71 46.22
N ALA A 364 -22.19 29.80 45.97
CA ALA A 364 -21.72 30.88 45.09
C ALA A 364 -20.42 31.54 45.59
N LYS A 365 -20.28 31.72 46.90
CA LYS A 365 -19.04 32.23 47.53
C LYS A 365 -17.90 31.21 47.53
N GLY A 366 -18.21 29.91 47.59
CA GLY A 366 -17.22 28.82 47.50
C GLY A 366 -16.59 28.69 46.10
N LYS A 367 -17.40 28.79 45.04
CA LYS A 367 -16.93 28.78 43.63
C LYS A 367 -16.14 30.03 43.22
N SER A 368 -16.19 31.12 43.99
CA SER A 368 -15.44 32.36 43.72
C SER A 368 -14.06 32.41 44.39
N ARG A 369 -13.68 31.36 45.15
CA ARG A 369 -12.41 31.25 45.88
C ARG A 369 -11.53 30.06 45.44
N SER A 370 -12.00 29.24 44.50
CA SER A 370 -11.16 28.38 43.66
C SER A 370 -11.01 29.02 42.30
#